data_AF-A0A7X8KYG3-F1
#
_entry.id   AF-A0A7X8KYG3-F1
#
_cell.length_a   1.000
_cell.length_b   1.000
_cell.length_c   1.000
_cell.angle_alpha   90.00
_cell.angle_beta   90.00
_cell.angle_gamma   90.00
#
_symmetry.space_group_name_H-M   'P 1'
#
loop_
_entity.id
_entity.type
_entity.pdbx_description
1 polymer ?
#
loop_
_entity_poly.entity_id
_entity_poly.type
_entity_poly.pdbx_seq_one_letter_code
_entity_poly.pdbx_strand_id
1 'polypeptide(L)'
;MVIILGFINALLLTLLLSPFLLRKINKLIFQNKNKALKKSAALLSKMHMYFAYILLATALTHGYMALGTIRLHSGYLLWLLVLVQVIWGNLFKKMKKPYMLKVHRAIGLSSVLLLIFHLLQVN
;
A
#
# COMPACT_ATOMS: atom_id res chain seq x y z
N MET A 1 -9.27 -19.94 3.21
CA MET A 1 -8.98 -18.72 4.00
C MET A 1 -7.74 -17.96 3.49
N VAL A 2 -6.58 -18.62 3.35
CA VAL A 2 -5.31 -17.99 2.95
C VAL A 2 -5.40 -17.27 1.59
N ILE A 3 -5.97 -17.93 0.57
CA ILE A 3 -6.16 -17.36 -0.78
C ILE A 3 -6.99 -16.06 -0.73
N ILE A 4 -8.12 -16.09 0.00
CA ILE A 4 -9.01 -14.93 0.16
C ILE A 4 -8.27 -13.77 0.81
N LEU A 5 -7.51 -14.02 1.88
CA LEU A 5 -6.67 -13.00 2.51
C LEU A 5 -5.60 -12.45 1.56
N GLY A 6 -5.01 -13.28 0.70
CA GLY A 6 -4.07 -12.85 -0.34
C GLY A 6 -4.70 -11.84 -1.30
N PHE A 7 -5.90 -12.14 -1.82
CA PHE A 7 -6.65 -11.22 -2.68
C PHE A 7 -7.05 -9.93 -1.95
N ILE A 8 -7.51 -10.02 -0.69
CA ILE A 8 -7.83 -8.85 0.12
C ILE A 8 -6.61 -7.96 0.31
N ASN A 9 -5.45 -8.54 0.63
CA ASN A 9 -4.20 -7.81 0.82
C ASN A 9 -3.75 -7.11 -0.47
N ALA A 10 -3.82 -7.81 -1.62
CA ALA A 10 -3.49 -7.22 -2.92
C ALA A 10 -4.44 -6.07 -3.31
N LEU A 11 -5.75 -6.24 -3.05
CA LEU A 11 -6.75 -5.20 -3.26
C LEU A 11 -6.48 -3.98 -2.36
N LEU A 12 -6.23 -4.19 -1.07
CA LEU A 12 -5.91 -3.13 -0.12
C LEU A 12 -4.65 -2.36 -0.54
N LEU A 13 -3.58 -3.05 -0.95
CA LEU A 13 -2.37 -2.39 -1.45
C LEU A 13 -2.66 -1.56 -2.70
N THR A 14 -3.50 -2.08 -3.60
CA THR A 14 -3.95 -1.35 -4.80
C THR A 14 -4.75 -0.09 -4.43
N LEU A 15 -5.68 -0.21 -3.48
CA LEU A 15 -6.45 0.92 -2.96
C LEU A 15 -5.54 1.96 -2.29
N LEU A 16 -4.47 1.56 -1.62
CA LEU A 16 -3.49 2.48 -1.04
C LEU A 16 -2.73 3.29 -2.09
N LEU A 17 -2.46 2.71 -3.27
CA LEU A 17 -1.79 3.36 -4.39
C LEU A 17 -2.73 4.22 -5.24
N SER A 18 -4.02 3.87 -5.24
CA SER A 18 -5.04 4.53 -6.07
C SER A 18 -5.08 6.07 -5.94
N PRO A 19 -4.92 6.73 -4.77
CA PRO A 19 -4.96 8.19 -4.72
C PRO A 19 -3.81 8.82 -5.51
N PHE A 20 -2.64 8.19 -5.49
CA PHE A 20 -1.48 8.64 -6.26
C PHE A 20 -1.72 8.47 -7.77
N LEU A 21 -2.20 7.28 -8.18
CA LEU A 21 -2.50 6.98 -9.57
C LEU A 21 -3.60 7.90 -10.12
N LEU A 22 -4.72 8.06 -9.42
CA LEU A 22 -5.82 8.92 -9.84
C LEU A 22 -5.38 10.38 -10.00
N ARG A 23 -4.54 10.90 -9.10
CA ARG A 23 -3.97 12.25 -9.25
C ARG A 23 -3.04 12.34 -10.46
N LYS A 24 -2.21 11.32 -10.71
CA LYS A 24 -1.29 11.27 -11.85
C LYS A 24 -2.06 11.18 -13.17
N ILE A 25 -3.09 10.33 -13.25
CA ILE A 25 -4.00 10.18 -14.40
C ILE A 25 -4.73 11.51 -14.67
N ASN A 26 -5.30 12.13 -13.64
CA ASN A 26 -5.99 13.41 -13.80
C ASN A 26 -5.04 14.50 -14.33
N LYS A 27 -3.78 14.52 -13.86
CA LYS A 27 -2.78 15.47 -14.34
C LYS A 27 -2.35 15.21 -15.79
N LEU A 28 -2.06 13.95 -16.13
CA LEU A 28 -1.48 13.58 -17.44
C LEU A 28 -2.51 13.58 -18.56
N ILE A 29 -3.71 13.04 -18.32
CA ILE A 29 -4.73 12.85 -19.36
C ILE A 29 -5.71 14.02 -19.39
N PHE A 30 -6.18 14.46 -18.21
CA PHE A 30 -7.25 15.44 -18.10
C PHE A 30 -6.77 16.84 -17.72
N GLN A 31 -5.45 17.06 -17.63
CA GLN A 31 -4.84 18.35 -17.23
C GLN A 31 -5.45 18.93 -15.93
N ASN A 32 -5.82 18.06 -14.99
CA ASN A 32 -6.52 18.35 -13.73
C ASN A 32 -7.95 18.88 -13.85
N LYS A 33 -8.59 18.81 -15.03
CA LYS A 33 -9.96 19.32 -15.25
C LYS A 33 -11.05 18.34 -14.78
N ASN A 34 -10.74 17.06 -14.61
CA ASN A 34 -11.74 16.06 -14.20
C ASN A 34 -12.03 16.15 -12.69
N LYS A 35 -13.22 16.65 -12.36
CA LYS A 35 -13.71 16.81 -10.97
C LYS A 35 -13.97 15.46 -10.28
N ALA A 36 -14.43 14.45 -11.01
CA ALA A 36 -14.73 13.13 -10.46
C ALA A 36 -13.45 12.44 -9.95
N LEU A 37 -12.38 12.41 -10.77
CA LEU A 37 -11.09 11.86 -10.37
C LEU A 37 -10.50 12.58 -9.15
N LYS A 38 -10.65 13.90 -9.09
CA LYS A 38 -10.22 14.71 -7.95
C LYS A 38 -10.99 14.33 -6.67
N LYS A 39 -12.31 14.17 -6.76
CA LYS A 39 -13.18 13.76 -5.63
C LYS A 39 -12.83 12.35 -5.15
N SER A 40 -12.70 11.38 -6.07
CA SER A 40 -12.34 10.00 -5.74
C SER A 40 -10.96 9.91 -5.09
N ALA A 41 -9.95 10.61 -5.64
CA ALA A 41 -8.63 10.65 -5.04
C ALA A 41 -8.63 11.25 -3.62
N ALA A 42 -9.44 12.28 -3.38
CA ALA A 42 -9.58 12.88 -2.05
C ALA A 42 -10.23 11.92 -1.05
N LEU A 43 -11.31 11.23 -1.46
CA LEU A 43 -11.99 10.23 -0.63
C LEU A 43 -11.03 9.08 -0.25
N LEU A 44 -10.35 8.51 -1.24
CA LEU A 44 -9.39 7.43 -1.02
C LEU A 44 -8.20 7.89 -0.17
N SER A 45 -7.77 9.14 -0.30
CA SER A 45 -6.73 9.71 0.57
C SER A 45 -7.17 9.82 2.04
N LYS A 46 -8.45 10.13 2.28
CA LYS A 46 -9.01 10.18 3.65
C LYS A 46 -9.04 8.78 4.26
N MET A 47 -9.38 7.77 3.46
CA MET A 47 -9.47 6.38 3.90
C MET A 47 -8.11 5.64 3.95
N HIS A 48 -7.09 6.17 3.27
CA HIS A 48 -5.77 5.54 3.09
C HIS A 48 -5.15 5.01 4.39
N MET A 49 -5.24 5.77 5.49
CA MET A 49 -4.66 5.32 6.77
C MET A 49 -5.37 4.08 7.32
N TYR A 50 -6.70 4.01 7.21
CA TYR A 50 -7.47 2.85 7.67
C TYR A 50 -7.14 1.62 6.84
N PHE A 51 -7.07 1.77 5.51
CA PHE A 51 -6.65 0.67 4.62
C PHE A 51 -5.24 0.17 4.94
N ALA A 52 -4.33 1.05 5.34
CA ALA A 52 -2.97 0.65 5.67
C ALA A 52 -2.91 -0.18 6.96
N TYR A 53 -3.71 0.17 7.97
CA TYR A 53 -3.79 -0.62 9.20
C TYR A 53 -4.51 -1.95 9.01
N ILE A 54 -5.58 -1.96 8.23
CA ILE A 54 -6.28 -3.21 7.88
C ILE A 54 -5.29 -4.11 7.14
N LEU A 55 -4.59 -3.60 6.12
CA LEU A 55 -3.58 -4.34 5.37
C LEU A 55 -2.50 -4.91 6.30
N LEU A 56 -2.01 -4.11 7.25
CA LEU A 56 -0.98 -4.56 8.18
C LEU A 56 -1.46 -5.75 9.03
N ALA A 57 -2.70 -5.72 9.52
CA ALA A 57 -3.27 -6.84 10.27
C ALA A 57 -3.52 -8.05 9.37
N THR A 58 -4.18 -7.87 8.23
CA THR A 58 -4.57 -8.97 7.35
C THR A 58 -3.37 -9.62 6.65
N ALA A 59 -2.31 -8.87 6.34
CA ALA A 59 -1.09 -9.42 5.76
C ALA A 59 -0.25 -10.20 6.79
N LEU A 60 -0.23 -9.79 8.06
CA LEU A 60 0.40 -10.57 9.13
C LEU A 60 -0.31 -11.92 9.32
N THR A 61 -1.65 -11.88 9.44
CA THR A 61 -2.49 -13.07 9.59
C THR A 61 -2.35 -13.99 8.38
N HIS A 62 -2.37 -13.44 7.16
CA HIS A 62 -2.15 -14.20 5.94
C HIS A 62 -0.80 -14.93 5.95
N GLY A 63 0.30 -14.23 6.28
CA GLY A 63 1.64 -14.82 6.35
C GLY A 63 1.73 -15.95 7.38
N TYR A 64 1.13 -15.75 8.57
CA TYR A 64 1.13 -16.77 9.62
C TYR A 64 0.31 -18.01 9.21
N MET A 65 -0.87 -17.81 8.63
CA MET A 65 -1.69 -18.92 8.14
C MET A 65 -1.05 -19.65 6.94
N ALA A 66 -0.31 -18.95 6.09
CA ALA A 66 0.35 -19.55 4.93
C ALA A 66 1.58 -20.38 5.30
N LEU A 67 2.33 -19.97 6.33
CA LEU A 67 3.62 -20.58 6.68
C LEU A 67 3.56 -21.42 7.95
N GLY A 68 2.51 -21.31 8.77
CA GLY A 68 2.36 -21.96 10.07
C GLY A 68 3.33 -21.45 11.15
N THR A 69 4.25 -20.56 10.80
CA THR A 69 5.26 -19.97 11.68
C THR A 69 5.79 -18.66 11.10
N ILE A 70 6.37 -17.81 11.96
CA ILE A 70 7.05 -16.59 11.54
C ILE A 70 8.48 -16.96 11.12
N ARG A 71 8.75 -16.94 9.82
CA ARG A 71 10.08 -17.17 9.24
C ARG A 71 10.35 -16.21 8.10
N LEU A 72 11.60 -16.00 7.72
CA LEU A 72 11.93 -15.15 6.57
C LEU A 72 11.32 -15.73 5.28
N HIS A 73 10.41 -14.96 4.69
CA HIS A 73 9.71 -15.26 3.45
C HIS A 73 9.36 -13.95 2.76
N SER A 74 9.23 -13.95 1.44
CA SER A 74 8.93 -12.73 0.65
C SER A 74 7.65 -12.03 1.12
N GLY A 75 6.65 -12.78 1.59
CA GLY A 75 5.43 -12.23 2.17
C GLY A 75 5.64 -11.45 3.47
N TYR A 76 6.47 -11.97 4.39
CA TYR A 76 6.82 -11.25 5.62
C TYR A 76 7.76 -10.07 5.36
N LEU A 77 8.62 -10.16 4.35
CA LEU A 77 9.45 -9.04 3.93
C LEU A 77 8.59 -7.89 3.37
N LEU A 78 7.60 -8.22 2.52
CA LEU A 78 6.61 -7.26 2.05
C LEU A 78 5.82 -6.64 3.21
N TRP A 79 5.37 -7.47 4.16
CA TRP A 79 4.68 -6.99 5.35
C TRP A 79 5.53 -6.01 6.17
N LEU A 80 6.80 -6.32 6.38
CA LEU A 80 7.74 -5.46 7.11
C LEU A 80 7.94 -4.12 6.40
N LEU A 81 8.02 -4.13 5.06
CA LEU A 81 8.09 -2.89 4.29
C LEU A 81 6.83 -2.04 4.44
N VAL A 82 5.64 -2.66 4.44
CA VAL A 82 4.37 -1.99 4.71
C VAL A 82 4.34 -1.41 6.12
N LEU A 83 4.84 -2.14 7.13
CA LEU A 83 4.98 -1.65 8.50
C LEU A 83 5.84 -0.38 8.56
N VAL A 84 7.03 -0.42 7.95
CA VAL A 84 7.92 0.73 7.84
C VAL A 84 7.20 1.91 7.15
N GLN A 85 6.45 1.65 6.08
CA GLN A 85 5.71 2.66 5.35
C GLN A 85 4.62 3.34 6.21
N VAL A 86 3.90 2.56 7.02
CA VAL A 86 2.88 3.04 7.96
C VAL A 86 3.50 3.93 9.04
N ILE A 87 4.58 3.47 9.68
CA ILE A 87 5.32 4.24 10.68
C ILE A 87 5.82 5.55 10.07
N TRP A 88 6.41 5.49 8.88
CA TRP A 88 6.90 6.66 8.16
C TRP A 88 5.78 7.63 7.78
N GLY A 89 4.62 7.12 7.36
CA GLY A 89 3.43 7.92 7.07
C GLY A 89 2.91 8.66 8.31
N ASN A 90 2.93 8.02 9.47
CA ASN A 90 2.56 8.64 10.75
C ASN A 90 3.56 9.72 11.19
N LEU A 91 4.87 9.47 11.03
CA LEU A 91 5.90 10.47 11.28
C LEU A 91 5.74 11.68 10.35
N PHE A 92 5.46 11.45 9.06
CA PHE A 92 5.23 12.51 8.09
C PHE A 92 4.04 13.39 8.50
N LYS A 93 2.94 12.82 9.03
CA LYS A 93 1.80 13.63 9.50
C LYS A 93 2.19 14.64 10.59
N LYS A 94 3.16 14.30 11.44
CA LYS A 94 3.67 15.17 12.50
C LYS A 94 4.66 16.21 11.95
N MET A 95 5.65 15.76 11.18
CA MET A 95 6.78 16.60 10.76
C MET A 95 6.52 17.42 9.48
N LYS A 96 5.64 16.94 8.59
CA LYS A 96 5.24 17.58 7.32
C LYS A 96 6.38 18.00 6.39
N LYS A 97 7.58 17.42 6.51
CA LYS A 97 8.73 17.76 5.68
C LYS A 97 8.57 17.20 4.25
N PRO A 98 8.88 17.99 3.19
CA PRO A 98 8.60 17.59 1.80
C PRO A 98 9.40 16.38 1.33
N TYR A 99 10.63 16.17 1.81
CA TYR A 99 11.43 14.99 1.46
C TYR A 99 10.82 13.69 1.97
N MET A 100 10.13 13.72 3.13
CA MET A 100 9.52 12.53 3.71
C MET A 100 8.41 11.98 2.82
N LEU A 101 7.71 12.85 2.09
CA LEU A 101 6.70 12.45 1.13
C LEU A 101 7.32 11.74 -0.09
N LYS A 102 8.53 12.17 -0.53
CA LYS A 102 9.28 11.47 -1.58
C LYS A 102 9.67 10.06 -1.11
N VAL A 103 10.22 9.96 0.11
CA VAL A 103 10.58 8.67 0.73
C VAL A 103 9.36 7.77 0.91
N HIS A 104 8.24 8.29 1.43
CA HIS A 104 7.01 7.54 1.60
C HIS A 104 6.50 6.93 0.28
N ARG A 105 6.57 7.70 -0.81
CA ARG A 105 6.19 7.23 -2.15
C ARG A 105 7.18 6.21 -2.70
N ALA A 106 8.48 6.38 -2.44
CA ALA A 106 9.51 5.41 -2.84
C ALA A 106 9.29 4.07 -2.14
N ILE A 107 9.06 4.06 -0.83
CA ILE A 107 8.71 2.84 -0.08
C ILE A 107 7.45 2.19 -0.67
N GLY A 108 6.41 2.98 -0.95
CA GLY A 108 5.19 2.47 -1.59
C GLY A 108 5.42 1.82 -2.95
N LEU A 109 6.32 2.36 -3.76
CA LEU A 109 6.71 1.74 -5.04
C LEU A 109 7.48 0.44 -4.82
N SER A 110 8.41 0.42 -3.86
CA SER A 110 9.13 -0.80 -3.47
C SER A 110 8.19 -1.89 -2.96
N SER A 111 7.11 -1.54 -2.24
CA SER A 111 6.07 -2.48 -1.83
C SER A 111 5.34 -3.12 -3.01
N VAL A 112 5.11 -2.38 -4.10
CA VAL A 112 4.53 -2.95 -5.33
C VAL A 112 5.49 -3.94 -5.98
N LEU A 113 6.77 -3.59 -6.09
CA LEU A 113 7.79 -4.47 -6.66
C LEU A 113 7.93 -5.77 -5.86
N LEU A 114 7.94 -5.67 -4.52
CA LEU A 114 7.96 -6.84 -3.65
C LEU A 114 6.67 -7.66 -3.74
N LEU A 115 5.50 -7.03 -3.92
CA LEU A 115 4.26 -7.77 -4.15
C LEU A 115 4.35 -8.60 -5.45
N ILE A 116 4.82 -7.99 -6.55
CA ILE A 116 5.01 -8.71 -7.82
C ILE A 116 5.97 -9.87 -7.63
N PHE A 117 7.12 -9.62 -6.98
CA PHE A 117 8.09 -10.67 -6.68
C PHE A 117 7.50 -11.82 -5.83
N HIS A 118 6.72 -11.47 -4.80
CA HIS A 118 6.06 -12.45 -3.94
C HIS A 118 5.04 -13.30 -4.73
N LEU A 119 4.25 -12.68 -5.61
CA LEU A 119 3.29 -13.41 -6.46
C LEU A 119 4.00 -14.35 -7.44
N LEU A 120 5.16 -13.97 -7.98
CA LEU A 120 5.95 -14.84 -8.86
C LEU A 120 6.63 -16.00 -8.13
N GLN A 121 6.95 -15.84 -6.85
CA GLN A 121 7.56 -16.90 -6.04
C GLN A 121 6.53 -17.93 -5.54
N VAL A 122 5.29 -17.49 -5.32
CA VAL A 122 4.22 -18.31 -4.74
C VAL A 122 3.38 -19.01 -5.80
N ASN A 123 3.41 -18.56 -7.05
CA ASN A 123 2.87 -19.26 -8.23
C ASN A 123 3.87 -20.28 -8.77
#